data_AF-C1BCR3-F1
#
_entry.id   AF-C1BCR3-F1
#
_cell.length_a   1.000
_cell.length_b   1.000
_cell.length_c   1.000
_cell.angle_alpha   90.00
_cell.angle_beta   90.00
_cell.angle_gamma   90.00
#
_symmetry.space_group_name_H-M   'P 1'
#
loop_
_entity.id
_entity.type
_entity.pdbx_description
1 polymer ?
#
loop_
_entity_poly.entity_id
_entity_poly.type
_entity_poly.pdbx_seq_one_letter_code
_entity_poly.pdbx_strand_id
1 'polypeptide(L)'
;MIDYPTHSNGLRSTPRNCAVISDPDPYTTSNAHTPSAATTPPTSSTPPVPPAPRRWCVVTHAGLANLAQEIREKYGISTASRLLHLASPTFDTALVEILAAANAGATLVVAPATAFGGRELAKFLWEHHITHLLATPSSLATVDPAGLDELQLVLVGGEPCPPPLVRRWAQGRDMRNAYGLPPKPRAVSP
;
A
#
# COMPACT_ATOMS: atom_id res chain seq x y z
N MET A 1 -8.68 12.53 44.05
CA MET A 1 -7.60 13.53 44.15
C MET A 1 -6.38 12.81 44.68
N ILE A 2 -5.53 12.29 43.80
CA ILE A 2 -4.22 11.73 44.14
C ILE A 2 -3.27 12.10 43.00
N ASP A 3 -2.22 12.83 43.38
CA ASP A 3 -1.12 13.35 42.57
C ASP A 3 -0.16 12.25 42.09
N TYR A 4 0.43 12.45 40.91
CA TYR A 4 1.58 11.69 40.42
C TYR A 4 2.86 12.53 40.60
N PRO A 5 3.96 11.99 41.15
CA PRO A 5 5.22 12.71 41.21
C PRO A 5 5.90 12.74 39.83
N THR A 6 6.32 13.94 39.46
CA THR A 6 7.24 14.25 38.37
C THR A 6 8.62 13.67 38.64
N HIS A 7 9.09 12.76 37.78
CA HIS A 7 10.52 12.70 37.43
C HIS A 7 10.68 12.40 35.93
N SER A 8 11.31 13.37 35.29
CA SER A 8 11.79 13.40 33.91
C SER A 8 12.85 12.33 33.65
N ASN A 9 12.68 11.54 32.60
CA ASN A 9 13.81 11.25 31.71
C ASN A 9 13.31 10.99 30.28
N GLY A 10 13.89 11.73 29.34
CA GLY A 10 13.36 11.89 28.00
C GLY A 10 13.78 10.79 27.03
N LEU A 11 12.81 10.30 26.26
CA LEU A 11 12.99 9.87 24.88
C LEU A 11 11.71 10.23 24.11
N ARG A 12 11.67 11.45 23.58
CA ARG A 12 10.75 11.79 22.49
C ARG A 12 11.32 11.18 21.20
N SER A 13 10.95 9.95 20.88
CA SER A 13 11.11 9.42 19.53
C SER A 13 9.99 10.00 18.67
N THR A 14 10.27 11.11 17.98
CA THR A 14 9.45 11.58 16.87
C THR A 14 9.61 10.60 15.69
N PRO A 15 8.54 10.20 14.99
CA PRO A 15 8.73 9.61 13.67
C PRO A 15 8.95 10.76 12.67
N ARG A 16 10.18 11.30 12.66
CA ARG A 16 10.74 11.96 11.47
C ARG A 16 11.00 10.86 10.45
N ASN A 17 10.07 10.59 9.54
CA ASN A 17 10.37 9.92 8.26
C ASN A 17 9.30 10.16 7.18
N CYS A 18 8.63 11.31 7.24
CA CYS A 18 8.11 11.98 6.05
C CYS A 18 8.71 13.39 6.04
N ALA A 19 9.89 13.54 5.44
CA ALA A 19 10.32 14.85 5.00
C ALA A 19 9.68 15.09 3.63
N VAL A 20 8.77 16.06 3.54
CA VAL A 20 8.60 16.78 2.28
C VAL A 20 9.87 17.60 2.14
N ILE A 21 10.85 17.06 1.42
CA ILE A 21 11.98 17.84 0.96
C ILE A 21 11.45 18.69 -0.19
N SER A 22 11.10 19.93 0.11
CA SER A 22 11.16 21.00 -0.90
C SER A 22 12.61 21.45 -0.91
N ASP A 23 13.42 20.96 -1.85
CA ASP A 23 14.75 21.53 -2.09
C ASP A 23 14.77 22.29 -3.42
N PRO A 24 15.61 23.35 -3.49
CA PRO A 24 15.67 24.29 -4.61
C PRO A 24 16.24 23.63 -5.87
N ASP A 25 15.75 24.11 -7.01
CA ASP A 25 16.06 23.68 -8.39
C ASP A 25 17.53 23.26 -8.63
N PRO A 26 17.79 22.03 -9.10
CA PRO A 26 19.08 21.69 -9.70
C PRO A 26 19.20 22.11 -11.17
N TYR A 27 18.18 22.75 -11.75
CA TYR A 27 18.15 23.17 -13.16
C TYR A 27 17.97 24.68 -13.30
N THR A 28 18.99 25.45 -12.96
CA THR A 28 19.14 26.75 -13.63
C THR A 28 19.68 26.49 -15.04
N THR A 29 18.78 26.32 -16.01
CA THR A 29 19.08 26.67 -17.40
C THR A 29 17.98 27.58 -17.94
N SER A 30 18.39 28.84 -18.02
CA SER A 30 17.85 29.95 -18.78
C SER A 30 17.14 29.62 -20.10
N ASN A 31 16.11 30.43 -20.34
CA ASN A 31 15.52 30.89 -21.61
C ASN A 31 14.20 30.29 -22.12
N ALA A 32 13.28 31.25 -22.29
CA ALA A 32 11.93 31.21 -22.79
C ALA A 32 11.77 30.63 -24.21
N HIS A 33 10.63 29.95 -24.41
CA HIS A 33 9.80 30.15 -25.61
C HIS A 33 8.33 29.83 -25.30
N THR A 34 7.52 30.88 -25.18
CA THR A 34 6.05 30.81 -25.33
C THR A 34 5.68 30.83 -26.81
N PRO A 35 4.60 30.13 -27.19
CA PRO A 35 3.62 30.73 -28.07
C PRO A 35 2.20 30.75 -27.46
N SER A 36 1.66 31.96 -27.43
CA SER A 36 0.26 32.41 -27.46
C SER A 36 -0.56 31.65 -28.54
N ALA A 37 -1.88 31.43 -28.54
CA ALA A 37 -3.04 31.72 -27.69
C ALA A 37 -4.22 30.85 -28.19
N ALA A 38 -5.30 30.73 -27.41
CA ALA A 38 -6.64 30.50 -27.95
C ALA A 38 -7.67 31.30 -27.14
N THR A 39 -8.41 32.15 -27.85
CA THR A 39 -9.41 33.09 -27.36
C THR A 39 -10.75 32.40 -27.08
N THR A 40 -11.37 32.68 -25.93
CA THR A 40 -12.82 32.95 -25.77
C THR A 40 -13.11 33.43 -24.33
N PRO A 41 -14.00 34.41 -24.11
CA PRO A 41 -14.20 35.00 -22.78
C PRO A 41 -15.34 34.30 -22.02
N PRO A 42 -15.21 34.12 -20.69
CA PRO A 42 -16.39 34.10 -19.84
C PRO A 42 -16.32 35.24 -18.81
N THR A 43 -17.42 35.98 -18.74
CA THR A 43 -17.75 36.90 -17.65
C THR A 43 -17.85 36.14 -16.33
N SER A 44 -16.76 36.08 -15.56
CA SER A 44 -16.79 36.01 -14.10
C SER A 44 -15.37 36.34 -13.60
N SER A 45 -15.25 37.35 -12.75
CA SER A 45 -14.00 37.97 -12.29
C SER A 45 -13.14 37.10 -11.36
N THR A 46 -13.20 35.78 -11.47
CA THR A 46 -12.28 34.88 -10.75
C THR A 46 -11.20 34.43 -11.72
N PRO A 47 -9.93 34.83 -11.53
CA PRO A 47 -8.85 34.30 -12.35
C PRO A 47 -8.78 32.76 -12.16
N PRO A 48 -8.52 31.99 -13.23
CA PRO A 48 -8.38 30.55 -13.11
C PRO A 48 -7.24 30.23 -12.13
N VAL A 49 -7.52 29.41 -11.12
CA VAL A 49 -6.49 28.92 -10.20
C VAL A 49 -5.47 28.14 -11.04
N PRO A 50 -4.18 28.51 -11.02
CA PRO A 50 -3.17 27.75 -11.75
C PRO A 50 -3.15 26.31 -11.23
N PRO A 51 -2.92 25.31 -12.10
CA PRO A 51 -2.83 23.93 -11.67
C PRO A 51 -1.75 23.82 -10.60
N ALA A 52 -2.07 23.11 -9.50
CA ALA A 52 -1.11 22.88 -8.43
C ALA A 52 0.16 22.21 -9.01
N PRO A 53 1.35 22.56 -8.51
CA PRO A 53 2.59 21.95 -8.96
C PRO A 53 2.54 20.43 -8.72
N ARG A 54 3.02 19.65 -9.69
CA ARG A 54 3.15 18.20 -9.54
C ARG A 54 4.16 17.91 -8.43
N ARG A 55 3.77 17.06 -7.48
CA ARG A 55 4.61 16.64 -6.36
C ARG A 55 5.10 15.22 -6.63
N TRP A 56 6.40 14.99 -6.45
CA TRP A 56 6.99 13.66 -6.47
C TRP A 56 7.25 13.19 -5.04
N CYS A 57 7.22 11.88 -4.83
CA CYS A 57 7.61 11.26 -3.57
C CYS A 57 9.01 10.68 -3.73
N VAL A 58 9.98 11.18 -2.95
CA VAL A 58 11.33 10.62 -2.91
C VAL A 58 11.40 9.63 -1.75
N VAL A 59 11.84 8.40 -2.04
CA VAL A 59 12.06 7.36 -1.03
C VAL A 59 13.54 7.01 -0.99
N THR A 60 14.13 6.98 0.21
CA THR A 60 15.56 6.69 0.40
C THR A 60 15.79 5.19 0.58
N HIS A 61 17.00 4.72 0.27
CA HIS A 61 17.39 3.33 0.55
C HIS A 61 17.25 2.95 2.03
N ALA A 62 17.55 3.87 2.95
CA ALA A 62 17.35 3.65 4.38
C ALA A 62 15.86 3.48 4.73
N GLY A 63 14.98 4.26 4.10
CA GLY A 63 13.53 4.10 4.22
C GLY A 63 13.06 2.73 3.72
N LEU A 64 13.57 2.30 2.56
CA LEU A 64 13.26 0.96 2.02
C LEU A 64 13.80 -0.17 2.90
N ALA A 65 14.99 -0.02 3.48
CA ALA A 65 15.55 -1.01 4.41
C ALA A 65 14.69 -1.17 5.68
N ASN A 66 14.22 -0.06 6.25
CA ASN A 66 13.31 -0.08 7.39
C ASN A 66 11.97 -0.74 7.03
N LEU A 67 11.41 -0.40 5.86
CA LEU A 67 10.19 -1.04 5.36
C LEU A 67 10.38 -2.55 5.16
N ALA A 68 11.51 -2.98 4.60
CA ALA A 68 11.82 -4.39 4.41
C ALA A 68 11.88 -5.13 5.75
N GLN A 69 12.48 -4.54 6.79
CA GLN A 69 12.49 -5.12 8.13
C GLN A 69 11.05 -5.28 8.69
N GLU A 70 10.24 -4.24 8.62
CA GLU A 70 8.83 -4.27 9.05
C GLU A 70 8.02 -5.35 8.33
N ILE A 71 8.22 -5.48 7.02
CA ILE A 71 7.60 -6.53 6.20
C ILE A 71 8.01 -7.92 6.69
N ARG A 72 9.29 -8.14 6.99
CA ARG A 72 9.81 -9.43 7.47
C ARG A 72 9.17 -9.86 8.78
N GLU A 73 9.04 -8.92 9.71
CA GLU A 73 8.46 -9.17 11.03
C GLU A 73 6.95 -9.41 10.94
N LYS A 74 6.27 -8.71 10.03
CA LYS A 74 4.82 -8.76 9.95
C LYS A 74 4.32 -9.88 9.04
N TYR A 75 4.89 -10.10 7.87
CA TYR A 75 4.20 -10.89 6.83
C TYR A 75 4.45 -12.40 6.94
N GLY A 76 5.38 -12.86 7.79
CA GLY A 76 5.61 -14.30 7.98
C GLY A 76 6.07 -15.03 6.72
N ILE A 77 6.64 -14.31 5.76
CA ILE A 77 7.09 -14.85 4.47
C ILE A 77 8.39 -15.63 4.69
N SER A 78 8.51 -16.78 4.04
CA SER A 78 9.70 -17.64 4.05
C SER A 78 10.17 -17.95 2.64
N THR A 79 11.30 -18.66 2.50
CA THR A 79 11.80 -19.12 1.20
C THR A 79 10.86 -20.11 0.48
N ALA A 80 9.97 -20.77 1.22
CA ALA A 80 8.93 -21.64 0.65
C ALA A 80 7.71 -20.85 0.15
N SER A 81 7.61 -19.56 0.48
CA SER A 81 6.47 -18.73 0.12
C SER A 81 6.51 -18.35 -1.36
N ARG A 82 5.30 -18.22 -1.92
CA ARG A 82 5.01 -17.75 -3.27
C ARG A 82 4.12 -16.51 -3.15
N LEU A 83 4.71 -15.35 -3.40
CA LEU A 83 4.07 -14.04 -3.29
C LEU A 83 3.58 -13.58 -4.64
N LEU A 84 2.32 -13.18 -4.73
CA LEU A 84 1.77 -12.59 -5.94
C LEU A 84 2.29 -11.16 -6.13
N HIS A 85 2.80 -10.86 -7.32
CA HIS A 85 2.98 -9.50 -7.81
C HIS A 85 1.76 -9.14 -8.66
N LEU A 86 0.83 -8.37 -8.07
CA LEU A 86 -0.44 -7.98 -8.67
C LEU A 86 -0.51 -6.48 -8.92
N ALA A 87 0.16 -5.69 -8.09
CA ALA A 87 0.09 -4.24 -8.17
C ALA A 87 0.72 -3.71 -9.46
N SER A 88 0.11 -2.64 -10.00
CA SER A 88 0.72 -1.88 -11.10
C SER A 88 2.12 -1.42 -10.69
N PRO A 89 3.13 -1.53 -11.56
CA PRO A 89 4.49 -1.04 -11.28
C PRO A 89 4.57 0.46 -10.96
N THR A 90 3.53 1.22 -11.33
CA THR A 90 3.41 2.66 -11.03
C THR A 90 2.85 2.96 -9.64
N PHE A 91 2.40 1.95 -8.91
CA PHE A 91 1.84 2.06 -7.58
C PHE A 91 2.85 1.57 -6.52
N ASP A 92 2.87 2.20 -5.35
CA ASP A 92 3.85 1.89 -4.29
C ASP A 92 3.78 0.44 -3.79
N THR A 93 2.60 -0.18 -3.88
CA THR A 93 2.37 -1.57 -3.47
C THR A 93 3.20 -2.55 -4.29
N ALA A 94 3.53 -2.24 -5.55
CA ALA A 94 4.45 -3.06 -6.35
C ALA A 94 5.83 -3.17 -5.70
N LEU A 95 6.31 -2.09 -5.10
CA LEU A 95 7.58 -2.09 -4.39
C LEU A 95 7.50 -2.90 -3.09
N VAL A 96 6.37 -2.85 -2.39
CA VAL A 96 6.13 -3.69 -1.20
C VAL A 96 6.17 -5.18 -1.58
N GLU A 97 5.51 -5.58 -2.66
CA GLU A 97 5.51 -6.96 -3.15
C GLU A 97 6.94 -7.43 -3.50
N ILE A 98 7.69 -6.62 -4.26
CA ILE A 98 9.07 -6.94 -4.63
C ILE A 98 9.98 -7.06 -3.40
N LEU A 99 9.91 -6.09 -2.48
CA LEU A 99 10.71 -6.10 -1.25
C LEU A 99 10.35 -7.29 -0.36
N ALA A 100 9.07 -7.62 -0.25
CA ALA A 100 8.60 -8.73 0.55
C ALA A 100 9.15 -10.08 0.06
N ALA A 101 9.12 -10.33 -1.25
CA ALA A 101 9.69 -11.55 -1.80
C ALA A 101 11.22 -11.57 -1.70
N ALA A 102 11.88 -10.48 -2.12
CA ALA A 102 13.34 -10.40 -2.15
C ALA A 102 13.96 -10.53 -0.76
N ASN A 103 13.38 -9.86 0.24
CA ASN A 103 13.89 -9.87 1.61
C ASN A 103 13.73 -11.23 2.31
N ALA A 104 12.72 -12.01 1.92
CA ALA A 104 12.48 -13.34 2.48
C ALA A 104 13.13 -14.48 1.66
N GLY A 105 13.71 -14.17 0.49
CA GLY A 105 14.17 -15.19 -0.46
C GLY A 105 13.02 -16.03 -1.03
N ALA A 106 11.82 -15.46 -1.09
CA ALA A 106 10.61 -16.12 -1.57
C ALA A 106 10.50 -16.02 -3.10
N THR A 107 9.58 -16.81 -3.67
CA THR A 107 9.26 -16.70 -5.09
C THR A 107 8.29 -15.55 -5.33
N LEU A 108 8.64 -14.61 -6.21
CA LEU A 108 7.71 -13.60 -6.72
C LEU A 108 7.04 -14.11 -8.00
N VAL A 109 5.72 -14.22 -8.00
CA VAL A 109 4.93 -14.70 -9.15
C VAL A 109 4.16 -13.52 -9.75
N VAL A 110 4.50 -13.16 -10.99
CA VAL A 110 3.90 -11.99 -11.67
C VAL A 110 2.60 -12.36 -12.33
N ALA A 111 1.50 -11.73 -11.89
CA ALA A 111 0.20 -11.89 -12.52
C ALA A 111 0.19 -11.20 -13.90
N PRO A 112 -0.51 -11.77 -14.90
CA PRO A 112 -0.79 -11.04 -16.13
C PRO A 112 -1.72 -9.86 -15.84
N ALA A 113 -1.61 -8.79 -16.63
CA ALA A 113 -2.42 -7.57 -16.45
C ALA A 113 -3.94 -7.82 -16.53
N THR A 114 -4.36 -8.93 -17.12
CA THR A 114 -5.77 -9.35 -17.22
C THR A 114 -6.31 -9.93 -15.91
N ALA A 115 -5.45 -10.51 -15.07
CA ALA A 115 -5.84 -11.19 -13.83
C ALA A 115 -6.00 -10.23 -12.64
N PHE A 116 -6.78 -9.15 -12.80
CA PHE A 116 -7.01 -8.18 -11.73
C PHE A 116 -8.04 -8.65 -10.68
N GLY A 117 -8.93 -9.58 -11.04
CA GLY A 117 -10.00 -10.06 -10.17
C GLY A 117 -10.81 -11.20 -10.78
N GLY A 118 -11.93 -11.53 -10.14
CA GLY A 118 -12.88 -12.51 -10.64
C GLY A 118 -12.32 -13.94 -10.69
N ARG A 119 -12.88 -14.72 -11.61
CA ARG A 119 -12.49 -16.11 -11.83
C ARG A 119 -11.08 -16.24 -12.41
N GLU A 120 -10.60 -15.23 -13.14
CA GLU A 120 -9.25 -15.26 -13.73
C GLU A 120 -8.18 -15.16 -12.65
N LEU A 121 -8.31 -14.22 -11.71
CA LEU A 121 -7.41 -14.14 -10.56
C LEU A 121 -7.53 -15.40 -9.68
N ALA A 122 -8.75 -15.89 -9.42
CA ALA A 122 -8.94 -17.13 -8.65
C ALA A 122 -8.17 -18.31 -9.27
N LYS A 123 -8.32 -18.49 -10.59
CA LYS A 123 -7.63 -19.53 -11.34
C LYS A 123 -6.11 -19.37 -11.27
N PHE A 124 -5.61 -18.16 -11.45
CA PHE A 124 -4.18 -17.87 -11.38
C PHE A 124 -3.60 -18.18 -9.99
N LEU A 125 -4.30 -17.78 -8.92
CA LEU A 125 -3.91 -18.06 -7.54
C LEU A 125 -3.77 -19.57 -7.30
N TRP A 126 -4.73 -20.36 -7.80
CA TRP A 126 -4.74 -21.81 -7.70
C TRP A 126 -3.65 -22.47 -8.54
N GLU A 127 -3.56 -22.16 -9.84
CA GLU A 127 -2.58 -22.79 -10.76
C GLU A 127 -1.13 -22.53 -10.35
N HIS A 128 -0.86 -21.39 -9.73
CA HIS A 128 0.49 -20.99 -9.33
C HIS A 128 0.80 -21.19 -7.86
N HIS A 129 -0.09 -21.86 -7.11
CA HIS A 129 0.15 -22.22 -5.71
C HIS A 129 0.47 -20.99 -4.85
N ILE A 130 -0.30 -19.91 -5.02
CA ILE A 130 -0.01 -18.63 -4.36
C ILE A 130 -0.31 -18.73 -2.87
N THR A 131 0.66 -18.31 -2.06
CA THR A 131 0.59 -18.37 -0.60
C THR A 131 0.33 -17.01 0.04
N HIS A 132 0.80 -15.93 -0.58
CA HIS A 132 0.71 -14.58 -0.05
C HIS A 132 0.24 -13.63 -1.16
N LEU A 133 -0.74 -12.77 -0.88
CA LEU A 133 -1.19 -11.74 -1.82
C LEU A 133 -1.45 -10.40 -1.10
N LEU A 134 -1.19 -9.30 -1.80
CA LEU A 134 -1.67 -7.97 -1.48
C LEU A 134 -2.69 -7.56 -2.54
N ALA A 135 -3.90 -7.18 -2.14
CA ALA A 135 -4.93 -6.74 -3.08
C ALA A 135 -5.83 -5.68 -2.45
N THR A 136 -6.58 -4.96 -3.30
CA THR A 136 -7.62 -4.07 -2.79
C THR A 136 -8.86 -4.87 -2.38
N PRO A 137 -9.62 -4.41 -1.38
CA PRO A 137 -10.94 -4.96 -1.06
C PRO A 137 -11.85 -5.13 -2.28
N SER A 138 -11.87 -4.17 -3.21
CA SER A 138 -12.67 -4.26 -4.43
C SER A 138 -12.26 -5.41 -5.34
N SER A 139 -10.97 -5.65 -5.55
CA SER A 139 -10.49 -6.82 -6.31
C SER A 139 -10.89 -8.12 -5.62
N LEU A 140 -10.63 -8.25 -4.32
CA LEU A 140 -10.94 -9.47 -3.56
C LEU A 140 -12.44 -9.76 -3.45
N ALA A 141 -13.30 -8.75 -3.50
CA ALA A 141 -14.75 -8.94 -3.49
C ALA A 141 -15.23 -9.76 -4.69
N THR A 142 -14.53 -9.66 -5.82
CA THR A 142 -14.88 -10.37 -7.07
C THR A 142 -14.39 -11.81 -7.13
N VAL A 143 -13.44 -12.19 -6.27
CA VAL A 143 -12.79 -13.51 -6.27
C VAL A 143 -13.50 -14.45 -5.31
N ASP A 144 -13.62 -15.73 -5.68
CA ASP A 144 -14.09 -16.77 -4.77
C ASP A 144 -12.93 -17.47 -4.06
N PRO A 145 -12.86 -17.44 -2.71
CA PRO A 145 -11.76 -18.06 -1.98
C PRO A 145 -11.84 -19.59 -1.89
N ALA A 146 -12.94 -20.20 -2.35
CA ALA A 146 -13.10 -21.65 -2.35
C ALA A 146 -12.00 -22.32 -3.19
N GLY A 147 -11.34 -23.33 -2.62
CA GLY A 147 -10.25 -24.07 -3.26
C GLY A 147 -8.89 -23.35 -3.26
N LEU A 148 -8.79 -22.14 -2.68
CA LEU A 148 -7.53 -21.42 -2.48
C LEU A 148 -6.91 -21.78 -1.13
N ASP A 149 -6.69 -23.06 -0.87
CA ASP A 149 -6.28 -23.58 0.45
C ASP A 149 -4.80 -23.32 0.77
N GLU A 150 -3.98 -23.08 -0.26
CA GLU A 150 -2.57 -22.74 -0.10
C GLU A 150 -2.32 -21.28 0.28
N LEU A 151 -3.37 -20.44 0.18
CA LEU A 151 -3.27 -19.02 0.49
C LEU A 151 -3.25 -18.81 1.99
N GLN A 152 -2.07 -18.52 2.53
CA GLN A 152 -1.79 -18.36 3.95
C GLN A 152 -2.05 -16.93 4.44
N LEU A 153 -1.64 -15.92 3.66
CA LEU A 153 -1.79 -14.50 4.02
C LEU A 153 -2.49 -13.71 2.93
N VAL A 154 -3.55 -13.01 3.33
CA VAL A 154 -4.26 -12.02 2.51
C VAL A 154 -4.10 -10.64 3.14
N LEU A 155 -3.35 -9.79 2.47
CA LEU A 155 -3.18 -8.40 2.86
C LEU A 155 -4.13 -7.52 2.02
N VAL A 156 -4.90 -6.68 2.71
CA VAL A 156 -5.78 -5.71 2.07
C VAL A 156 -5.32 -4.29 2.33
N GLY A 157 -5.40 -3.43 1.31
CA GLY A 157 -5.01 -2.04 1.42
C GLY A 157 -5.60 -1.18 0.31
N GLY A 158 -5.39 0.13 0.39
CA GLY A 158 -5.80 1.12 -0.60
C GLY A 158 -7.27 1.56 -0.46
N GLU A 159 -8.11 0.75 0.19
CA GLU A 159 -9.54 1.04 0.36
C GLU A 159 -10.02 0.57 1.74
N PRO A 160 -11.14 1.14 2.25
CA PRO A 160 -11.83 0.58 3.40
C PRO A 160 -12.25 -0.87 3.16
N CYS A 161 -11.89 -1.78 4.09
CA CYS A 161 -12.28 -3.18 3.99
C CYS A 161 -13.60 -3.43 4.72
N PRO A 162 -14.69 -3.85 4.03
CA PRO A 162 -15.98 -4.07 4.66
C PRO A 162 -15.98 -5.37 5.50
N PRO A 163 -16.61 -5.42 6.70
CA PRO A 163 -16.62 -6.60 7.56
C PRO A 163 -17.10 -7.92 6.92
N PRO A 164 -18.10 -7.93 6.00
CA PRO A 164 -18.47 -9.15 5.27
C PRO A 164 -17.32 -9.75 4.45
N LEU A 165 -16.47 -8.91 3.84
CA LEU A 165 -15.32 -9.37 3.08
C LEU A 165 -14.28 -10.02 4.00
N VAL A 166 -14.05 -9.41 5.17
CA VAL A 166 -13.17 -9.99 6.20
C VAL A 166 -13.67 -11.37 6.65
N ARG A 167 -14.97 -11.52 6.93
CA ARG A 167 -15.55 -12.82 7.34
C ARG A 167 -15.42 -13.90 6.26
N ARG A 168 -15.46 -13.51 4.99
CA ARG A 168 -15.31 -14.43 3.85
C ARG A 168 -13.86 -14.91 3.69
N TRP A 169 -12.90 -13.99 3.86
CA TRP A 169 -11.48 -14.25 3.57
C TRP A 169 -10.65 -14.66 4.78
N ALA A 170 -11.07 -14.38 6.02
CA ALA A 170 -10.33 -14.76 7.22
C ALA A 170 -10.52 -16.23 7.63
N GLN A 171 -11.36 -17.00 6.93
CA GLN A 171 -11.59 -18.41 7.25
C GLN A 171 -10.41 -19.26 6.75
N GLY A 172 -9.76 -19.97 7.68
CA GLY A 172 -8.67 -20.92 7.38
C GLY A 172 -7.34 -20.26 6.97
N ARG A 173 -7.24 -18.93 7.03
CA ARG A 173 -6.06 -18.17 6.60
C ARG A 173 -5.94 -16.86 7.37
N ASP A 174 -4.77 -16.26 7.32
CA ASP A 174 -4.51 -14.97 7.94
C ASP A 174 -4.96 -13.84 7.01
N MET A 175 -5.73 -12.89 7.53
CA MET A 175 -6.17 -11.72 6.78
C MET A 175 -5.89 -10.45 7.59
N ARG A 176 -5.14 -9.52 6.98
CA ARG A 176 -4.70 -8.30 7.65
C ARG A 176 -4.86 -7.10 6.75
N ASN A 177 -5.05 -5.94 7.37
CA ASN A 177 -4.98 -4.67 6.66
C ASN A 177 -3.53 -4.14 6.69
N ALA A 178 -3.02 -3.76 5.51
CA ALA A 178 -1.67 -3.26 5.31
C ALA A 178 -1.40 -1.95 6.10
N TYR A 179 -2.44 -1.16 6.39
CA TYR A 179 -2.34 0.08 7.18
C TYR A 179 -2.49 -0.16 8.70
N GLY A 180 -2.53 -1.41 9.15
CA GLY A 180 -2.68 -1.81 10.55
C GLY A 180 -4.03 -2.50 10.83
N LEU A 181 -4.06 -3.32 11.88
CA LEU A 181 -5.25 -4.08 12.32
C LEU A 181 -6.51 -3.20 12.31
N PRO A 182 -7.65 -3.65 11.73
CA PRO A 182 -8.91 -2.99 12.02
C PRO A 182 -9.12 -2.94 13.53
N PRO A 183 -9.66 -1.85 14.10
CA PRO A 183 -9.88 -1.76 15.54
C PRO A 183 -10.68 -2.98 16.01
N LYS A 184 -10.24 -3.62 17.11
CA LYS A 184 -11.03 -4.67 17.77
C LYS A 184 -12.45 -4.13 17.98
N PRO A 185 -13.51 -4.88 17.66
CA PRO A 185 -14.85 -4.47 18.05
C PRO A 185 -14.86 -4.25 19.56
N ARG A 186 -15.26 -3.06 20.02
CA ARG A 186 -15.56 -2.85 21.43
C ARG A 186 -16.65 -3.85 21.78
N ALA A 187 -16.38 -4.72 22.75
CA ALA A 187 -17.45 -5.43 23.42
C ALA A 187 -18.39 -4.38 24.00
N VAL A 188 -19.61 -4.32 23.48
CA VAL A 188 -20.70 -3.63 24.16
C VAL A 188 -21.11 -4.61 25.26
N SER A 189 -20.65 -4.34 26.49
CA SER A 189 -21.18 -5.05 27.66
C SER A 189 -22.67 -4.68 27.83
N PRO A 190 -23.51 -5.64 28.24
CA PRO A 190 -24.94 -5.45 28.44
C PRO A 190 -25.26 -4.44 29.57
#